data_AF-A0A6P6TBX3-F1
#
_entry.id   AF-A0A6P6TBX3-F1
#
_cell.length_a   1.000
_cell.length_b   1.000
_cell.length_c   1.000
_cell.angle_alpha   90.00
_cell.angle_beta   90.00
_cell.angle_gamma   90.00
#
_symmetry.space_group_name_H-M   'P 1'
#
loop_
_entity.id
_entity.type
_entity.pdbx_description
1 polymer ?
#
loop_
_entity_poly.entity_id
_entity_poly.type
_entity_poly.pdbx_seq_one_letter_code
_entity_poly.pdbx_strand_id
1 'polypeptide(L)'
;MPRAPSSFFINAKNIFLTYPRYVLPKQQTLDAIRNIQFPISSTYVRIAQETHHDGSPHLHCLIQFAGKFHTESVRFFDIKSPNLNSMFHPNVQGTRNSSVVRDYISKYGDFVEWWEFRPDGRSRLSSDKSAEVYAIVLAGEDKEMALNIIKKGDPRSFIIHYDKLSSNFNRIFQKPPEPYVARFPQAQCVLSFLIQWATQNVTGPANRPHRPMSIIIESPSRTDKTC
;
A
#
# COMPACT_ATOMS: atom_id res chain seq x y z
N MET A 1 21.18 20.34 24.68
CA MET A 1 20.39 20.22 25.93
C MET A 1 19.62 18.91 25.90
N PRO A 2 19.65 18.08 26.95
CA PRO A 2 18.85 16.86 26.99
C PRO A 2 17.36 17.23 27.01
N ARG A 3 16.58 16.52 26.19
CA ARG A 3 15.14 16.74 26.00
C ARG A 3 14.43 16.43 27.32
N ALA A 4 13.69 17.38 27.87
CA ALA A 4 12.84 17.15 29.06
C ALA A 4 11.92 15.93 28.80
N PRO A 5 11.60 15.14 29.84
CA PRO A 5 10.70 14.00 29.69
C PRO A 5 9.40 14.48 29.03
N SER A 6 9.01 13.81 27.95
CA SER A 6 7.84 14.21 27.17
C SER A 6 6.62 14.23 28.07
N SER A 7 6.05 15.41 28.29
CA SER A 7 4.72 15.54 28.88
C SER A 7 3.72 14.75 28.02
N PHE A 8 2.70 14.18 28.67
CA PHE A 8 1.61 13.52 27.97
C PHE A 8 0.99 14.50 26.97
N PHE A 9 0.89 14.08 25.72
CA PHE A 9 0.39 14.91 24.64
C PHE A 9 -0.35 14.04 23.63
N ILE A 10 -1.60 14.39 23.36
CA ILE A 10 -2.42 13.78 22.32
C ILE A 10 -2.76 14.84 21.28
N ASN A 11 -2.58 14.47 20.01
CA ASN A 11 -2.99 15.27 18.85
C ASN A 11 -3.46 14.32 17.75
N ALA A 12 -4.73 13.95 17.79
CA ALA A 12 -5.30 12.94 16.90
C ALA A 12 -6.76 13.26 16.58
N LYS A 13 -7.20 12.86 15.38
CA LYS A 13 -8.61 12.95 14.97
C LYS A 13 -9.46 11.82 15.55
N ASN A 14 -8.85 10.65 15.74
CA ASN A 14 -9.49 9.47 16.29
C ASN A 14 -8.71 9.07 17.56
N ILE A 15 -9.42 8.83 18.65
CA ILE A 15 -8.85 8.45 19.94
C ILE A 15 -9.41 7.10 20.36
N PHE A 16 -8.52 6.23 20.80
CA PHE A 16 -8.82 4.94 21.38
C PHE A 16 -8.52 4.99 22.89
N LEU A 17 -9.51 4.67 23.69
CA LEU A 17 -9.44 4.63 25.14
C LEU A 17 -9.57 3.19 25.61
N THR A 18 -8.74 2.80 26.56
CA THR A 18 -8.85 1.51 27.24
C THR A 18 -8.92 1.74 28.74
N TYR A 19 -10.04 1.39 29.36
CA TYR A 19 -10.22 1.43 30.80
C TYR A 19 -9.99 0.02 31.37
N PRO A 20 -8.89 -0.21 32.12
CA PRO A 20 -8.66 -1.48 32.77
C PRO A 20 -9.59 -1.65 33.99
N ARG A 21 -9.97 -2.91 34.30
CA ARG A 21 -10.81 -3.27 35.46
C ARG A 21 -12.07 -2.41 35.58
N TYR A 22 -12.78 -2.23 34.47
CA TYR A 22 -13.93 -1.33 34.38
C TYR A 22 -15.23 -2.11 34.59
N VAL A 23 -16.00 -1.71 35.60
CA VAL A 23 -17.17 -2.46 36.08
C VAL A 23 -18.52 -1.82 35.72
N LEU A 24 -18.51 -0.61 35.15
CA LEU A 24 -19.77 0.08 34.81
C LEU A 24 -20.32 -0.39 33.47
N PRO A 25 -21.66 -0.41 33.29
CA PRO A 25 -22.27 -0.72 32.01
C PRO A 25 -21.87 0.27 30.92
N LYS A 26 -21.64 -0.24 29.71
CA LYS A 26 -21.32 0.55 28.50
C LYS A 26 -22.25 1.74 28.25
N GLN A 27 -23.54 1.63 28.61
CA GLN A 27 -24.52 2.72 28.46
C GLN A 27 -24.21 3.91 29.37
N GLN A 28 -23.89 3.64 30.64
CA GLN A 28 -23.51 4.68 31.60
C GLN A 28 -22.19 5.35 31.19
N THR A 29 -21.25 4.57 30.64
CA THR A 29 -20.01 5.10 30.08
C THR A 29 -20.26 6.00 28.89
N LEU A 30 -21.20 5.64 28.01
CA LEU A 30 -21.58 6.48 26.89
C LEU A 30 -22.10 7.83 27.35
N ASP A 31 -23.00 7.82 28.34
CA ASP A 31 -23.56 9.05 28.91
C ASP A 31 -22.47 9.89 29.61
N ALA A 32 -21.55 9.24 30.33
CA ALA A 32 -20.40 9.92 30.91
C ALA A 32 -19.52 10.59 29.85
N ILE A 33 -19.21 9.90 28.75
CA ILE A 33 -18.41 10.44 27.64
C ILE A 33 -19.14 11.58 26.93
N ARG A 34 -20.47 11.49 26.78
CA ARG A 34 -21.30 12.57 26.21
C ARG A 34 -21.28 13.84 27.07
N ASN A 35 -21.18 13.68 28.39
CA ASN A 35 -21.13 14.79 29.33
C ASN A 35 -19.74 15.46 29.41
N ILE A 36 -18.71 14.87 28.80
CA ILE A 36 -17.39 15.51 28.70
C ILE A 36 -17.50 16.68 27.71
N GLN A 37 -17.15 17.88 28.18
CA GLN A 37 -17.08 19.05 27.33
C GLN A 37 -15.83 19.01 26.46
N PHE A 38 -15.99 18.57 25.21
CA PHE A 38 -14.92 18.61 24.22
C PHE A 38 -14.80 20.01 23.59
N PRO A 39 -13.57 20.51 23.35
CA PRO A 39 -13.34 21.74 22.61
C PRO A 39 -13.66 21.60 21.11
N ILE A 40 -13.84 20.37 20.61
CA ILE A 40 -14.15 20.02 19.22
C ILE A 40 -15.31 19.03 19.23
N SER A 41 -16.22 19.14 18.27
CA SER A 41 -17.34 18.20 18.14
C SER A 41 -16.87 16.77 17.91
N SER A 42 -17.40 15.85 18.72
CA SER A 42 -17.29 14.41 18.48
C SER A 42 -18.32 13.99 17.43
N THR A 43 -17.88 13.27 16.41
CA THR A 43 -18.72 12.83 15.29
C THR A 43 -19.15 11.39 15.41
N TYR A 44 -18.48 10.59 16.24
CA TYR A 44 -18.78 9.18 16.45
C TYR A 44 -18.16 8.68 17.74
N VAL A 45 -18.90 7.84 18.46
CA VAL A 45 -18.41 7.13 19.65
C VAL A 45 -18.88 5.67 19.57
N ARG A 46 -17.97 4.71 19.77
CA ARG A 46 -18.32 3.30 19.97
C ARG A 46 -17.63 2.78 21.22
N ILE A 47 -18.40 2.06 22.05
CA ILE A 47 -17.94 1.50 23.31
C ILE A 47 -18.25 0.01 23.31
N ALA A 48 -17.27 -0.83 23.63
CA ALA A 48 -17.48 -2.24 23.89
C ALA A 48 -16.77 -2.67 25.17
N GLN A 49 -17.32 -3.70 25.78
CA GLN A 49 -16.72 -4.36 26.92
C GLN A 49 -16.00 -5.60 26.44
N GLU A 50 -14.73 -5.76 26.82
CA GLU A 50 -13.92 -6.93 26.52
C GLU A 50 -13.57 -7.64 27.83
N THR A 51 -13.86 -8.93 27.92
CA THR A 51 -13.34 -9.76 29.01
C THR A 51 -11.94 -10.19 28.62
N HIS A 52 -10.94 -9.67 29.32
CA HIS A 52 -9.55 -10.01 29.07
C HIS A 52 -9.29 -11.47 29.51
N HIS A 53 -8.21 -12.09 29.00
CA HIS A 53 -7.92 -13.51 29.24
C HIS A 53 -7.74 -13.86 30.74
N ASP A 54 -7.37 -12.88 31.56
CA ASP A 54 -7.28 -13.00 33.02
C ASP A 54 -8.65 -12.92 33.73
N GLY A 55 -9.75 -12.83 32.97
CA GLY A 55 -11.11 -12.68 33.47
C GLY A 55 -11.45 -11.26 33.90
N SER A 56 -10.51 -10.30 33.81
CA SER A 56 -10.76 -8.92 34.20
C SER A 56 -11.54 -8.16 33.10
N PRO A 57 -12.57 -7.37 33.46
CA PRO A 57 -13.33 -6.62 32.48
C PRO A 57 -12.56 -5.37 32.06
N HIS A 58 -12.34 -5.23 30.76
CA HIS A 58 -11.82 -4.03 30.12
C HIS A 58 -12.93 -3.33 29.35
N LEU A 59 -12.86 -2.01 29.27
CA LEU A 59 -13.74 -1.24 28.41
C LEU A 59 -12.93 -0.50 27.36
N HIS A 60 -13.29 -0.73 26.10
CA HIS A 60 -12.68 -0.10 24.95
C HIS A 60 -13.64 0.93 24.37
N CYS A 61 -13.13 2.13 24.11
CA CYS A 61 -13.91 3.21 23.52
C CYS A 61 -13.13 3.83 22.34
N LEU A 62 -13.80 3.98 21.21
CA LEU A 62 -13.32 4.70 20.04
C LEU A 62 -14.13 5.98 19.88
N ILE A 63 -13.44 7.12 19.86
CA ILE A 63 -14.03 8.44 19.64
C ILE A 63 -13.44 9.02 18.36
N GLN A 64 -14.29 9.49 17.45
CA GLN A 64 -13.89 10.30 16.30
C GLN A 64 -14.31 11.74 16.48
N PHE A 65 -13.44 12.66 16.10
CA PHE A 65 -13.68 14.10 16.13
C PHE A 65 -13.77 14.66 14.71
N ALA A 66 -14.47 15.79 14.55
CA ALA A 66 -14.52 16.50 13.27
C ALA A 66 -13.13 16.98 12.83
N GLY A 67 -12.31 17.43 13.79
CA GLY A 67 -10.92 17.87 13.61
C GLY A 67 -9.93 17.11 14.49
N LYS A 68 -8.67 17.54 14.52
CA LYS A 68 -7.67 16.97 15.43
C LYS A 68 -7.94 17.47 16.85
N PHE A 69 -8.29 16.56 17.75
CA PHE A 69 -8.40 16.85 19.17
C PHE A 69 -7.00 16.92 19.81
N HIS A 70 -6.80 17.94 20.62
CA HIS A 70 -5.56 18.19 21.33
C HIS A 70 -5.82 18.23 22.84
N THR A 71 -5.00 17.51 23.61
CA THR A 71 -4.95 17.61 25.07
C THR A 71 -3.55 17.28 25.58
N GLU A 72 -3.15 17.98 26.64
CA GLU A 72 -1.97 17.68 27.46
C GLU A 72 -2.37 17.12 28.84
N SER A 73 -3.68 17.12 29.14
CA SER A 73 -4.20 16.61 30.41
C SER A 73 -4.39 15.11 30.34
N VAL A 74 -3.62 14.40 31.16
CA VAL A 74 -3.75 12.95 31.38
C VAL A 74 -5.15 12.60 31.89
N ARG A 75 -5.76 13.48 32.70
CA ARG A 75 -7.03 13.23 33.40
C ARG A 75 -8.28 13.62 32.60
N PHE A 76 -8.11 14.09 31.37
CA PHE A 76 -9.23 14.61 30.56
C PHE A 76 -10.35 13.59 30.36
N PHE A 77 -10.00 12.31 30.25
CA PHE A 77 -10.94 11.21 30.01
C PHE A 77 -11.23 10.41 31.28
N ASP A 78 -10.93 10.93 32.47
CA ASP A 78 -11.24 10.23 33.72
C ASP A 78 -12.75 10.20 33.96
N ILE A 79 -13.29 9.01 34.26
CA ILE A 79 -14.71 8.83 34.58
C ILE A 79 -14.84 8.57 36.07
N LYS A 80 -15.69 9.34 36.76
CA LYS A 80 -15.97 9.11 38.18
C LYS A 80 -16.77 7.82 38.37
N SER A 81 -16.38 7.01 39.35
CA SER A 81 -17.20 5.87 39.75
C SER A 81 -18.41 6.36 40.57
N PRO A 82 -19.62 5.85 40.30
CA PRO A 82 -20.81 6.19 41.10
C PRO A 82 -20.80 5.57 42.50
N ASN A 83 -20.16 4.41 42.67
CA ASN A 83 -20.21 3.62 43.91
C ASN A 83 -18.91 3.70 44.73
N LEU A 84 -17.82 4.14 44.12
CA LEU A 84 -16.52 4.25 44.76
C LEU A 84 -16.09 5.71 44.68
N ASN A 85 -15.46 6.23 45.73
CA ASN A 85 -14.82 7.55 45.68
C ASN A 85 -13.51 7.52 44.86
N SER A 86 -13.51 6.77 43.76
CA SER A 86 -12.38 6.52 42.86
C SER A 86 -12.73 6.93 41.43
N MET A 87 -11.70 7.20 40.64
CA MET A 87 -11.82 7.56 39.23
C MET A 87 -11.28 6.43 38.36
N PHE A 88 -11.94 6.16 37.24
CA PHE A 88 -11.45 5.27 36.20
C PHE A 88 -10.58 6.07 35.24
N HIS A 89 -9.29 5.77 35.23
CA HIS A 89 -8.32 6.41 34.37
C HIS A 89 -8.04 5.53 33.13
N PRO A 90 -8.27 6.02 31.91
CA PRO A 90 -8.00 5.25 30.70
C PRO A 90 -6.56 5.37 30.24
N ASN A 91 -6.09 4.33 29.54
CA ASN A 91 -4.99 4.48 28.60
C ASN A 91 -5.50 5.16 27.32
N VAL A 92 -4.94 6.33 27.01
CA VAL A 92 -5.36 7.19 25.89
C VAL A 92 -4.38 7.07 24.73
N GLN A 93 -4.85 6.67 23.56
CA GLN A 93 -4.01 6.51 22.37
C GLN A 93 -4.66 7.14 21.14
N GLY A 94 -3.89 7.90 20.36
CA GLY A 94 -4.33 8.37 19.06
C GLY A 94 -4.28 7.24 18.03
N THR A 95 -5.38 6.96 17.32
CA THR A 95 -5.40 5.94 16.26
C THR A 95 -5.35 6.56 14.87
N ARG A 96 -4.42 6.04 14.05
CA ARG A 96 -4.30 6.41 12.63
C ARG A 96 -5.24 5.60 11.73
N ASN A 97 -5.69 4.44 12.19
CA ASN A 97 -6.53 3.53 11.41
C ASN A 97 -7.76 3.14 12.24
N SER A 98 -8.74 4.03 12.24
CA SER A 98 -9.95 3.87 13.05
C SER A 98 -10.82 2.69 12.61
N SER A 99 -10.74 2.27 11.33
CA SER A 99 -11.48 1.10 10.85
C SER A 99 -11.00 -0.19 11.50
N VAL A 100 -9.67 -0.41 11.58
CA VAL A 100 -9.10 -1.60 12.23
C VAL A 100 -9.44 -1.63 13.72
N VAL A 101 -9.33 -0.48 14.40
CA VAL A 101 -9.69 -0.37 15.82
C VAL A 101 -11.18 -0.64 16.03
N ARG A 102 -12.03 -0.09 15.17
CA ARG A 102 -13.47 -0.34 15.22
C ARG A 102 -13.77 -1.83 15.06
N ASP A 103 -13.17 -2.48 14.07
CA ASP A 103 -13.40 -3.91 13.81
C ASP A 103 -12.86 -4.77 14.98
N TYR A 104 -11.72 -4.40 15.58
CA TYR A 104 -11.19 -5.01 16.81
C TYR A 104 -12.20 -4.95 17.97
N ILE A 105 -12.75 -3.77 18.25
CA ILE A 105 -13.75 -3.54 19.32
C ILE A 105 -15.05 -4.31 19.04
N SER A 106 -15.33 -4.65 17.77
CA SER A 106 -16.60 -5.27 17.36
C SER A 106 -16.57 -6.79 17.32
N LYS A 107 -15.42 -7.42 17.63
CA LYS A 107 -15.20 -8.86 17.45
C LYS A 107 -16.27 -9.73 18.11
N TYR A 108 -16.83 -9.30 19.24
CA TYR A 108 -17.83 -10.05 20.01
C TYR A 108 -19.27 -9.52 19.86
N GLY A 109 -19.49 -8.52 19.00
CA GLY A 109 -20.83 -7.98 18.72
C GLY A 109 -21.49 -7.20 19.85
N ASP A 110 -20.90 -7.16 21.05
CA ASP A 110 -21.48 -6.48 22.21
C ASP A 110 -20.95 -5.05 22.39
N PHE A 111 -21.53 -4.11 21.65
CA PHE A 111 -21.12 -2.71 21.67
C PHE A 111 -22.31 -1.74 21.66
N VAL A 112 -22.05 -0.51 22.08
CA VAL A 112 -22.98 0.62 21.95
C VAL A 112 -22.35 1.69 21.10
N GLU A 113 -23.16 2.31 20.26
CA GLU A 113 -22.75 3.33 19.31
C GLU A 113 -23.51 4.62 19.50
N TRP A 114 -22.88 5.70 19.08
CA TRP A 114 -23.49 7.01 18.96
C TRP A 114 -22.94 7.73 17.74
N TRP A 115 -23.86 8.24 16.92
CA TRP A 115 -23.63 8.80 15.58
C TRP A 115 -23.09 7.80 14.55
N GLU A 116 -22.87 8.30 13.33
CA GLU A 116 -22.40 7.51 12.20
C GLU A 116 -20.88 7.50 12.08
N PHE A 117 -20.31 6.30 11.92
CA PHE A 117 -18.88 6.13 11.70
C PHE A 117 -18.45 6.72 10.37
N ARG A 118 -17.41 7.58 10.39
CA ARG A 118 -16.78 8.07 9.17
C ARG A 118 -15.50 7.28 8.90
N PRO A 119 -15.45 6.46 7.83
CA PRO A 119 -14.23 5.77 7.45
C PRO A 119 -13.12 6.79 7.19
N ASP A 120 -11.91 6.50 7.68
CA ASP A 120 -10.75 7.31 7.33
C ASP A 120 -10.61 7.35 5.80
N GLY A 121 -10.39 8.54 5.23
CA GLY A 121 -10.29 8.77 3.78
C GLY A 121 -9.07 8.13 3.11
N ARG A 122 -8.40 7.17 3.76
CA ARG A 122 -7.36 6.36 3.15
C ARG A 122 -8.00 5.20 2.43
N SER A 123 -7.66 5.06 1.15
CA SER A 123 -8.01 3.90 0.33
C SER A 123 -7.65 2.60 1.06
N ARG A 124 -8.65 1.74 1.27
CA ARG A 124 -8.56 0.44 1.95
C ARG A 124 -7.75 -0.63 1.19
N LEU A 125 -6.88 -0.28 0.24
CA LEU A 125 -5.88 -1.28 -0.14
C LEU A 125 -4.85 -1.28 0.96
N SER A 126 -5.02 -2.20 1.92
CA SER A 126 -3.93 -2.58 2.80
C SER A 126 -2.73 -2.87 1.91
N SER A 127 -1.60 -2.24 2.23
CA SER A 127 -0.31 -2.45 1.57
C SER A 127 -0.08 -3.94 1.26
N ASP A 128 -0.46 -4.80 2.20
CA ASP A 128 -0.32 -6.26 2.12
C ASP A 128 -1.15 -6.89 1.00
N LYS A 129 -2.40 -6.46 0.79
CA LYS A 129 -3.26 -7.01 -0.28
C LYS A 129 -2.82 -6.51 -1.65
N SER A 130 -2.38 -5.25 -1.76
CA SER A 130 -1.81 -4.76 -3.01
C SER A 130 -0.52 -5.53 -3.35
N ALA A 131 0.37 -5.73 -2.39
CA ALA A 131 1.63 -6.44 -2.60
C ALA A 131 1.40 -7.89 -3.05
N GLU A 132 0.43 -8.59 -2.44
CA GLU A 132 0.03 -9.94 -2.83
C GLU A 132 -0.50 -10.00 -4.27
N VAL A 133 -1.38 -9.07 -4.65
CA VAL A 133 -1.89 -8.97 -6.03
C VAL A 133 -0.76 -8.75 -7.03
N TYR A 134 0.19 -7.87 -6.75
CA TYR A 134 1.32 -7.63 -7.66
C TYR A 134 2.27 -8.83 -7.76
N ALA A 135 2.48 -9.59 -6.68
CA ALA A 135 3.27 -10.82 -6.73
C ALA A 135 2.64 -11.88 -7.64
N ILE A 136 1.32 -12.04 -7.57
CA ILE A 136 0.56 -12.97 -8.44
C ILE A 136 0.65 -12.52 -9.91
N VAL A 137 0.58 -11.21 -10.17
CA VAL A 137 0.69 -10.65 -11.52
C VAL A 137 2.06 -10.92 -12.15
N LEU A 138 3.15 -10.82 -11.38
CA LEU A 138 4.50 -11.10 -11.87
C LEU A 138 4.74 -12.58 -12.14
N ALA A 139 4.01 -13.48 -11.47
CA ALA A 139 4.05 -14.91 -11.71
C ALA A 139 3.18 -15.35 -12.91
N GLY A 140 2.31 -14.47 -13.44
CA GLY A 140 1.53 -14.75 -14.63
C GLY A 140 2.41 -14.88 -15.88
N GLU A 141 1.93 -15.60 -16.89
CA GLU A 141 2.69 -15.84 -18.13
C GLU A 141 2.36 -14.83 -19.24
N ASP A 142 1.17 -14.22 -19.17
CA ASP A 142 0.67 -13.34 -20.22
C ASP A 142 0.14 -12.00 -19.70
N LYS A 143 0.06 -11.04 -20.62
CA LYS A 143 -0.41 -9.68 -20.36
C LYS A 143 -1.89 -9.62 -19.96
N GLU A 144 -2.75 -10.44 -20.57
CA GLU A 144 -4.19 -10.34 -20.39
C GLU A 144 -4.61 -10.85 -19.00
N MET A 145 -4.00 -11.95 -18.57
CA MET A 145 -4.09 -12.53 -17.25
C MET A 145 -3.57 -11.55 -16.20
N ALA A 146 -2.40 -10.95 -16.41
CA ALA A 146 -1.86 -9.90 -15.54
C ALA A 146 -2.85 -8.73 -15.34
N LEU A 147 -3.42 -8.22 -16.44
CA LEU A 147 -4.42 -7.15 -16.41
C LEU A 147 -5.71 -7.57 -15.70
N ASN A 148 -6.19 -8.80 -15.90
CA ASN A 148 -7.39 -9.32 -15.27
C ASN A 148 -7.23 -9.52 -13.76
N ILE A 149 -6.04 -9.96 -13.31
CA ILE A 149 -5.70 -10.10 -11.89
C ILE A 149 -5.73 -8.72 -11.21
N ILE A 150 -5.12 -7.70 -11.81
CA ILE A 150 -5.18 -6.32 -11.26
C ILE A 150 -6.61 -5.78 -11.28
N LYS A 151 -7.37 -6.02 -12.35
CA LYS A 151 -8.78 -5.58 -12.41
C LYS A 151 -9.61 -6.13 -11.25
N LYS A 152 -9.34 -7.36 -10.81
CA LYS A 152 -10.03 -8.00 -9.67
C LYS A 152 -9.46 -7.58 -8.31
N GLY A 153 -8.13 -7.47 -8.19
CA GLY A 153 -7.44 -7.21 -6.92
C GLY A 153 -7.26 -5.74 -6.55
N ASP A 154 -7.06 -4.87 -7.55
CA ASP A 154 -6.89 -3.43 -7.42
C ASP A 154 -7.59 -2.67 -8.58
N PRO A 155 -8.93 -2.65 -8.60
CA PRO A 155 -9.70 -1.99 -9.65
C PRO A 155 -9.42 -0.49 -9.73
N ARG A 156 -9.01 0.14 -8.63
CA ARG A 156 -8.68 1.57 -8.61
C ARG A 156 -7.43 1.86 -9.43
N SER A 157 -6.34 1.12 -9.19
CA SER A 157 -5.12 1.29 -9.97
C SER A 157 -5.32 0.87 -11.43
N PHE A 158 -6.12 -0.17 -11.67
CA PHE A 158 -6.49 -0.56 -13.04
C PHE A 158 -7.12 0.60 -13.81
N ILE A 159 -8.06 1.33 -13.20
CA ILE A 159 -8.76 2.45 -13.87
C ILE A 159 -7.85 3.67 -14.03
N ILE A 160 -7.13 4.07 -12.97
CA ILE A 160 -6.35 5.33 -12.97
C ILE A 160 -5.04 5.18 -13.75
N HIS A 161 -4.46 3.97 -13.80
CA HIS A 161 -3.12 3.73 -14.34
C HIS A 161 -3.09 2.72 -15.49
N TYR A 162 -4.22 2.50 -16.17
CA TYR A 162 -4.35 1.50 -17.24
C TYR A 162 -3.24 1.60 -18.29
N ASP A 163 -2.97 2.79 -18.83
CA ASP A 163 -1.99 2.97 -19.92
C ASP A 163 -0.58 2.57 -19.49
N LYS A 164 -0.20 2.93 -18.25
CA LYS A 164 1.10 2.58 -17.68
C LYS A 164 1.22 1.08 -17.44
N LEU A 165 0.16 0.47 -16.89
CA LEU A 165 0.11 -0.98 -16.65
C LEU A 165 0.20 -1.76 -17.98
N SER A 166 -0.61 -1.39 -18.96
CA SER A 166 -0.64 -2.03 -20.28
C SER A 166 0.71 -1.92 -21.00
N SER A 167 1.34 -0.74 -20.97
CA SER A 167 2.66 -0.50 -21.56
C SER A 167 3.77 -1.28 -20.85
N ASN A 168 3.76 -1.30 -19.51
CA ASN A 168 4.75 -2.07 -18.74
C ASN A 168 4.62 -3.57 -19.00
N PHE A 169 3.40 -4.11 -19.01
CA PHE A 169 3.18 -5.53 -19.30
C PHE A 169 3.57 -5.91 -20.72
N ASN A 170 3.39 -5.04 -21.71
CA ASN A 170 3.92 -5.28 -23.05
C ASN A 170 5.45 -5.51 -23.04
N ARG A 171 6.18 -4.79 -22.19
CA ARG A 171 7.65 -4.92 -22.07
C ARG A 171 8.06 -6.15 -21.27
N ILE A 172 7.34 -6.46 -20.20
CA ILE A 172 7.64 -7.60 -19.31
C ILE A 172 7.39 -8.92 -20.03
N PHE A 173 6.26 -9.02 -20.75
CA PHE A 173 5.88 -10.23 -21.50
C PHE A 173 6.34 -10.21 -22.96
N GLN A 174 7.30 -9.35 -23.30
CA GLN A 174 7.83 -9.29 -24.65
C GLN A 174 8.60 -10.57 -24.96
N LYS A 175 8.18 -11.32 -25.99
CA LYS A 175 8.92 -12.48 -26.47
C LYS A 175 10.33 -12.04 -26.90
N PRO A 176 11.38 -12.81 -26.58
CA PRO A 176 12.71 -12.57 -27.12
C PRO A 176 12.61 -12.49 -28.65
N PRO A 177 13.28 -11.51 -29.29
CA PRO A 177 13.34 -11.48 -30.75
C PRO A 177 13.93 -12.78 -31.25
N GLU A 178 13.30 -13.38 -32.26
CA GLU A 178 13.84 -14.58 -32.89
C GLU A 178 15.24 -14.29 -33.44
N PRO A 179 16.19 -15.24 -33.34
CA PRO A 179 17.50 -15.07 -33.93
C PRO A 179 17.36 -14.80 -35.42
N TYR A 180 18.19 -13.90 -35.94
CA TYR A 180 18.19 -13.58 -37.37
C TYR A 180 18.44 -14.84 -38.20
N VAL A 181 17.52 -15.15 -39.11
CA VAL A 181 17.69 -16.20 -40.12
C VAL A 181 17.94 -15.52 -41.46
N ALA A 182 19.08 -15.82 -42.08
CA ALA A 182 19.42 -15.29 -43.40
C ALA A 182 18.38 -15.77 -44.43
N ARG A 183 17.78 -14.82 -45.16
CA ARG A 183 16.79 -15.12 -46.22
C ARG A 183 17.38 -15.91 -47.39
N PHE A 184 18.69 -15.78 -47.61
CA PHE A 184 19.38 -16.38 -48.75
C PHE A 184 20.35 -17.46 -48.26
N PRO A 185 20.42 -18.63 -48.94
CA PRO A 185 21.45 -19.60 -48.68
C PRO A 185 22.82 -18.97 -48.91
N GLN A 186 23.81 -19.37 -48.11
CA GLN A 186 25.19 -18.95 -48.29
C GLN A 186 25.62 -19.30 -49.73
N ALA A 187 26.08 -18.31 -50.49
CA ALA A 187 26.44 -18.51 -51.89
C ALA A 187 27.49 -19.64 -51.99
N GLN A 188 27.21 -20.66 -52.80
CA GLN A 188 28.05 -21.87 -52.90
C GLN A 188 29.43 -21.61 -53.52
N CYS A 189 29.61 -20.50 -54.22
CA CYS A 189 30.83 -20.17 -54.96
C CYS A 189 31.48 -18.87 -54.46
N VAL A 190 31.53 -18.63 -53.15
CA VAL A 190 32.33 -17.52 -52.62
C VAL A 190 33.80 -17.96 -52.60
N LEU A 191 34.65 -17.23 -53.32
CA LEU A 191 36.10 -17.47 -53.33
C LEU A 191 36.67 -17.35 -51.91
N SER A 192 37.54 -18.28 -51.53
CA SER A 192 38.09 -18.39 -50.17
C SER A 192 38.78 -17.11 -49.69
N PHE A 193 39.44 -16.37 -50.58
CA PHE A 193 40.08 -15.09 -50.24
C PHE A 193 39.07 -14.02 -49.79
N LEU A 194 37.85 -14.02 -50.35
CA LEU A 194 36.80 -13.07 -49.95
C LEU A 194 36.24 -13.40 -48.57
N ILE A 195 36.10 -14.70 -48.26
CA ILE A 195 35.69 -15.16 -46.92
C ILE A 195 36.74 -14.74 -45.90
N GLN A 196 38.02 -15.03 -46.18
CA GLN A 196 39.12 -14.67 -45.30
C GLN A 196 39.21 -13.15 -45.08
N TRP A 197 39.09 -12.36 -46.15
CA TRP A 197 39.07 -10.91 -46.06
C TRP A 197 37.91 -10.42 -45.18
N ALA A 198 36.70 -10.94 -45.38
CA ALA A 198 35.53 -10.55 -44.60
C ALA A 198 35.67 -10.93 -43.12
N THR A 199 36.18 -12.13 -42.81
CA THR A 199 36.41 -12.57 -41.42
C THR A 199 37.47 -11.74 -40.70
N GLN A 200 38.45 -11.18 -41.43
CA GLN A 200 39.49 -10.33 -40.84
C GLN A 200 39.08 -8.85 -40.73
N ASN A 201 38.31 -8.35 -41.71
CA ASN A 201 38.05 -6.92 -41.86
C ASN A 201 36.63 -6.50 -41.47
N VAL A 202 35.69 -7.45 -41.35
CA VAL A 202 34.27 -7.19 -41.00
C VAL A 202 33.97 -7.75 -39.61
N THR A 203 34.86 -7.53 -38.64
CA THR A 203 34.65 -7.84 -37.22
C THR A 203 34.34 -6.59 -36.43
N GLY A 204 33.39 -6.66 -35.49
CA GLY A 204 33.14 -5.55 -34.58
C GLY A 204 34.40 -5.19 -33.75
N PRO A 205 34.47 -3.97 -33.19
CA PRO A 205 35.60 -3.57 -32.34
C PRO A 205 35.82 -4.57 -31.19
N ALA A 206 37.05 -4.71 -30.69
CA ALA A 206 37.42 -5.76 -29.73
C ALA A 206 36.53 -5.83 -28.47
N ASN A 207 35.90 -4.72 -28.11
CA ASN A 207 34.95 -4.62 -26.98
C ASN A 207 33.49 -4.98 -27.34
N ARG A 208 33.13 -5.10 -28.63
CA ARG A 208 31.80 -5.45 -29.15
C ARG A 208 31.92 -6.25 -30.46
N PRO A 209 32.45 -7.48 -30.42
CA PRO A 209 32.70 -8.29 -31.62
C PRO A 209 31.44 -8.60 -32.44
N HIS A 210 30.25 -8.59 -31.82
CA HIS A 210 28.96 -8.82 -32.48
C HIS A 210 28.30 -7.55 -33.04
N ARG A 211 28.92 -6.38 -32.96
CA ARG A 211 28.37 -5.15 -33.56
C ARG A 211 28.61 -5.18 -35.08
N PRO A 212 27.56 -5.13 -35.92
CA PRO A 212 27.74 -5.14 -37.36
C PRO A 212 28.45 -3.86 -37.82
N MET A 213 29.47 -4.02 -38.67
CA MET A 213 30.07 -2.92 -39.41
C MET A 213 29.33 -2.73 -40.73
N SER A 214 29.05 -1.47 -41.10
CA SER A 214 28.49 -1.15 -42.41
C SER A 214 29.59 -1.23 -43.46
N ILE A 215 29.42 -2.08 -44.48
CA ILE A 215 30.25 -2.06 -45.68
C ILE A 215 29.59 -1.16 -46.73
N ILE A 216 30.36 -0.23 -47.29
CA ILE A 216 29.95 0.59 -48.43
C ILE A 216 30.74 0.09 -49.63
N ILE A 217 30.06 -0.35 -50.68
CA ILE A 217 30.68 -0.82 -51.92
C ILE A 217 30.41 0.24 -52.98
N GLU A 218 31.41 1.06 -53.28
CA GLU A 218 31.32 2.06 -54.34
C GLU A 218 31.89 1.51 -55.65
N SER A 219 31.14 1.66 -56.74
CA SER A 219 31.64 1.39 -58.09
C SER A 219 32.42 2.62 -58.62
N PRO A 220 33.31 2.47 -59.62
CA PRO A 220 34.09 3.59 -60.17
C PRO A 220 33.24 4.75 -60.70
N SER A 221 32.00 4.48 -61.13
CA SER A 221 31.06 5.49 -61.61
C SER A 221 30.31 6.23 -60.48
N ARG A 222 30.50 5.83 -59.21
CA ARG A 222 29.79 6.34 -58.01
C ARG A 222 28.27 6.34 -58.15
N THR A 223 27.75 5.53 -59.08
CA THR A 223 26.33 5.28 -59.24
C THR A 223 25.98 4.06 -58.42
N ASP A 224 25.36 4.32 -57.27
CA ASP A 224 24.83 3.27 -56.41
C ASP A 224 23.81 2.45 -57.20
N LYS A 225 24.07 1.15 -57.36
CA LYS A 225 23.01 0.17 -57.60
C LYS A 225 22.66 -0.43 -56.26
N THR A 226 21.51 -0.04 -55.74
CA THR A 226 20.86 -0.74 -54.64
C THR A 226 20.41 -2.11 -55.15
N CYS A 227 21.06 -3.17 -54.66
CA CYS A 227 20.57 -4.54 -54.76
C CYS A 227 19.70 -4.86 -53.54
#